data_AF-A0A4R9I7D5-F1
#
_entry.id   AF-A0A4R9I7D5-F1
#
_cell.length_a   1.000
_cell.length_b   1.000
_cell.length_c   1.000
_cell.angle_alpha   90.00
_cell.angle_beta   90.00
_cell.angle_gamma   90.00
#
_symmetry.space_group_name_H-M   'P 1'
#
loop_
_entity.id
_entity.type
_entity.pdbx_description
1 polymer ?
#
loop_
_entity_poly.entity_id
_entity_poly.type
_entity_poly.pdbx_seq_one_letter_code
_entity_poly.pdbx_strand_id
1 'polypeptide(L)'
;MRNLRNLPNAFFSVNLIIVSLISFTLVSCEPGNTNNDTTTAGALALVANNSSTSSSSTSSSCVTTGTCKIFIATPTAPNNAGISGFDTHCNNSPNKPSGSYVYKALISDGIKRRACSTANCSGGTSEHIDWVLKPNQQYKRKDGTTTIGTTNANGIFVTSLTNVIDPDVIDGYTDNVFTGVNANWTPGDDCSDWTGSGDTMTGAYLYSDIRAFAEMSRGCSAMINQVFRGKAICVEQ
;
A
#
# COMPACT_ATOMS: atom_id res chain seq x y z
N MET A 1 -13.59 11.32 -60.15
CA MET A 1 -13.09 12.63 -59.66
C MET A 1 -13.70 12.90 -58.29
N ARG A 2 -12.88 13.43 -57.37
CA ARG A 2 -13.11 13.79 -55.96
C ARG A 2 -13.12 12.63 -54.95
N ASN A 3 -12.58 12.78 -53.75
CA ASN A 3 -11.35 13.44 -53.28
C ASN A 3 -11.09 12.88 -51.86
N LEU A 4 -9.86 13.02 -51.42
CA LEU A 4 -9.19 12.32 -50.32
C LEU A 4 -9.88 12.34 -48.93
N ARG A 5 -9.65 11.25 -48.20
CA ARG A 5 -9.93 11.04 -46.76
C ARG A 5 -8.92 11.82 -45.90
N ASN A 6 -9.39 12.50 -44.85
CA ASN A 6 -8.54 13.06 -43.79
C ASN A 6 -8.68 12.21 -42.51
N LEU A 7 -7.57 11.65 -42.03
CA LEU A 7 -7.40 11.13 -40.67
C LEU A 7 -6.67 12.19 -39.81
N PRO A 8 -6.98 12.35 -38.52
CA PRO A 8 -6.23 13.23 -37.63
C PRO A 8 -4.92 12.60 -37.12
N ASN A 9 -3.89 13.44 -37.08
CA ASN A 9 -2.49 13.14 -36.77
C ASN A 9 -2.26 12.69 -35.31
N ALA A 10 -1.56 11.56 -35.14
CA ALA A 10 -0.96 11.17 -33.88
C ALA A 10 0.40 11.87 -33.72
N PHE A 11 0.54 12.71 -32.72
CA PHE A 11 1.82 13.30 -32.32
C PHE A 11 2.59 12.28 -31.47
N PHE A 12 3.68 11.74 -32.03
CA PHE A 12 4.69 10.96 -31.30
C PHE A 12 5.79 11.92 -30.83
N SER A 13 5.93 12.11 -29.52
CA SER A 13 7.10 12.78 -28.93
C SER A 13 8.20 11.76 -28.66
N VAL A 14 9.31 11.86 -29.39
CA VAL A 14 10.54 11.09 -29.17
C VAL A 14 11.47 11.90 -28.27
N ASN A 15 11.75 11.40 -27.06
CA ASN A 15 12.74 12.00 -26.16
C ASN A 15 14.15 11.52 -26.54
N LEU A 16 14.99 12.47 -26.96
CA LEU A 16 16.39 12.27 -27.32
C LEU A 16 17.26 12.42 -26.06
N ILE A 17 17.93 11.36 -25.61
CA ILE A 17 18.86 11.40 -24.46
C ILE A 17 20.29 11.57 -25.00
N ILE A 18 20.89 12.74 -24.74
CA ILE A 18 22.30 13.03 -25.05
C ILE A 18 23.14 12.60 -23.84
N VAL A 19 23.96 11.57 -23.98
CA VAL A 19 24.94 11.16 -22.96
C VAL A 19 26.26 11.88 -23.26
N SER A 20 26.61 12.87 -22.43
CA SER A 20 27.88 13.59 -22.51
C SER A 20 28.96 12.83 -21.74
N LEU A 21 29.99 12.34 -22.44
CA LEU A 21 31.21 11.80 -21.83
C LEU A 21 32.14 12.95 -21.43
N ILE A 22 32.35 13.13 -20.13
CA ILE A 22 33.33 14.08 -19.59
C ILE A 22 34.59 13.28 -19.21
N SER A 23 35.65 13.42 -20.01
CA SER A 23 36.99 12.92 -19.70
C SER A 23 37.73 13.94 -18.84
N PHE A 24 38.09 13.58 -17.61
CA PHE A 24 38.97 14.38 -16.77
C PHE A 24 40.43 13.94 -16.96
N THR A 25 41.26 14.82 -17.52
CA THR A 25 42.72 14.69 -17.48
C THR A 25 43.24 15.36 -16.21
N LEU A 26 44.05 14.63 -15.44
CA LEU A 26 44.73 15.19 -14.27
C LEU A 26 46.05 15.81 -14.75
N VAL A 27 46.13 17.14 -14.67
CA VAL A 27 47.40 17.89 -14.76
C VAL A 27 47.99 17.93 -13.35
N SER A 28 49.16 17.33 -13.17
CA SER A 28 49.97 17.50 -11.96
C SER A 28 50.87 18.72 -12.13
N CYS A 29 50.82 19.66 -11.18
CA CYS A 29 51.74 20.79 -11.12
C CYS A 29 52.61 20.60 -9.87
N GLU A 30 53.91 20.45 -10.07
CA GLU A 30 54.90 20.32 -9.01
C GLU A 30 55.50 21.70 -8.69
N PRO A 31 55.40 22.19 -7.44
CA PRO A 31 56.24 23.28 -6.98
C PRO A 31 57.56 22.71 -6.45
N GLY A 32 58.66 23.23 -7.00
CA GLY A 32 60.01 22.84 -6.61
C GLY A 32 60.34 23.14 -5.14
N ASN A 33 61.03 22.17 -4.55
CA ASN A 33 62.21 22.29 -3.68
C ASN A 33 62.22 23.39 -2.60
N THR A 34 62.17 23.00 -1.32
CA THR A 34 63.37 22.89 -0.47
C THR A 34 63.04 22.45 0.97
N ASN A 35 63.76 21.41 1.42
CA ASN A 35 64.20 21.11 2.79
C ASN A 35 63.20 20.59 3.84
N ASN A 36 63.43 19.31 4.18
CA ASN A 36 63.43 18.70 5.52
C ASN A 36 62.20 18.91 6.42
N ASP A 37 61.27 17.94 6.42
CA ASP A 37 61.06 17.09 7.60
C ASP A 37 60.08 15.95 7.27
N THR A 38 60.49 14.72 7.55
CA THR A 38 59.63 13.55 7.41
C THR A 38 58.74 13.47 8.65
N THR A 39 57.58 14.13 8.60
CA THR A 39 56.48 13.80 9.49
C THR A 39 55.23 13.51 8.67
N THR A 40 54.94 12.22 8.60
CA THR A 40 53.70 11.61 8.14
C THR A 40 52.51 12.25 8.85
N ALA A 41 51.90 13.26 8.24
CA ALA A 41 50.57 13.71 8.58
C ALA A 41 49.56 12.85 7.79
N GLY A 42 49.08 11.77 8.42
CA GLY A 42 47.91 11.05 7.94
C GLY A 42 46.70 11.97 7.99
N ALA A 43 46.30 12.52 6.85
CA ALA A 43 45.04 13.24 6.72
C ALA A 43 43.88 12.24 6.78
N LEU A 44 43.15 12.20 7.90
CA LEU A 44 41.79 11.68 7.90
C LEU A 44 40.92 12.64 7.09
N ALA A 45 40.67 12.29 5.83
CA ALA A 45 39.62 12.92 5.06
C ALA A 45 38.26 12.38 5.56
N LEU A 46 37.50 13.22 6.28
CA LEU A 46 36.06 13.00 6.41
C LEU A 46 35.43 13.25 5.03
N VAL A 47 35.10 12.18 4.32
CA VAL A 47 34.27 12.26 3.13
C VAL A 47 32.86 12.59 3.60
N ALA A 48 32.50 13.87 3.58
CA ALA A 48 31.10 14.25 3.53
C ALA A 48 30.58 13.86 2.15
N ASN A 49 29.98 12.67 2.05
CA ASN A 49 29.17 12.31 0.89
C ASN A 49 28.00 13.30 0.86
N ASN A 50 28.16 14.40 0.12
CA ASN A 50 27.04 15.12 -0.43
C ASN A 50 26.49 14.27 -1.58
N SER A 51 25.84 13.17 -1.22
CA SER A 51 24.90 12.50 -2.10
C SER A 51 23.83 13.55 -2.38
N SER A 52 23.96 14.22 -3.51
CA SER A 52 22.86 14.86 -4.20
C SER A 52 21.89 13.75 -4.58
N THR A 53 21.18 13.24 -3.58
CA THR A 53 20.06 12.32 -3.73
C THR A 53 19.06 13.15 -4.49
N SER A 54 19.02 12.91 -5.81
CA SER A 54 17.83 13.17 -6.60
C SER A 54 16.68 12.61 -5.77
N SER A 55 15.92 13.52 -5.18
CA SER A 55 14.72 13.21 -4.43
C SER A 55 13.75 12.61 -5.43
N SER A 56 13.88 11.30 -5.67
CA SER A 56 12.73 10.48 -5.96
C SER A 56 11.76 10.83 -4.85
N SER A 57 10.60 11.37 -5.20
CA SER A 57 9.52 11.61 -4.28
C SER A 57 9.20 10.29 -3.57
N THR A 58 9.91 10.00 -2.48
CA THR A 58 9.61 8.93 -1.57
C THR A 58 8.26 9.30 -1.04
N SER A 59 7.23 8.60 -1.52
CA SER A 59 5.91 8.62 -0.89
C SER A 59 6.16 8.45 0.60
N SER A 60 5.93 9.52 1.37
CA SER A 60 6.12 9.49 2.81
C SER A 60 5.22 8.39 3.35
N SER A 61 5.82 7.31 3.86
CA SER A 61 5.05 6.24 4.51
C SER A 61 4.35 6.84 5.72
N CYS A 62 3.08 6.48 5.92
CA CYS A 62 2.29 7.02 7.02
C CYS A 62 2.90 6.74 8.40
N VAL A 63 3.78 5.74 8.50
CA VAL A 63 4.57 5.43 9.70
C VAL A 63 5.44 6.60 10.16
N THR A 64 6.06 7.34 9.24
CA THR A 64 6.92 8.48 9.60
C THR A 64 6.13 9.73 9.97
N THR A 65 4.87 9.80 9.53
CA THR A 65 3.94 10.89 9.84
C THR A 65 3.14 10.68 11.14
N GLY A 66 3.28 9.50 11.75
CA GLY A 66 2.70 9.14 13.04
C GLY A 66 1.32 8.49 12.98
N THR A 67 0.52 8.71 11.93
CA THR A 67 -0.80 8.09 11.77
C THR A 67 -1.08 7.70 10.33
N CYS A 68 -1.75 6.56 10.13
CA CYS A 68 -2.14 6.05 8.82
C CYS A 68 -3.65 6.16 8.60
N LYS A 69 -4.08 6.30 7.36
CA LYS A 69 -5.50 6.34 6.98
C LYS A 69 -5.99 4.96 6.55
N ILE A 70 -7.23 4.67 6.91
CA ILE A 70 -8.03 3.56 6.36
C ILE A 70 -9.32 4.14 5.82
N PHE A 71 -9.78 3.61 4.70
CA PHE A 71 -11.09 3.94 4.13
C PHE A 71 -11.71 2.72 3.43
N ILE A 72 -13.01 2.79 3.15
CA ILE A 72 -13.71 1.79 2.34
C ILE A 72 -13.79 2.29 0.90
N ALA A 73 -13.19 1.55 -0.04
CA ALA A 73 -13.19 1.93 -1.45
C ALA A 73 -14.55 1.73 -2.12
N THR A 74 -14.82 2.56 -3.11
CA THR A 74 -16.00 2.52 -3.98
C THR A 74 -15.54 2.52 -5.43
N PRO A 75 -16.31 1.95 -6.38
CA PRO A 75 -17.53 1.16 -6.21
C PRO A 75 -17.21 -0.27 -5.69
N THR A 76 -18.05 -1.26 -6.03
CA THR A 76 -17.80 -2.69 -5.77
C THR A 76 -16.36 -3.08 -6.16
N ALA A 77 -15.68 -3.80 -5.28
CA ALA A 77 -14.32 -4.27 -5.51
C ALA A 77 -14.27 -5.48 -6.46
N PRO A 78 -13.21 -5.63 -7.27
CA PRO A 78 -13.07 -6.76 -8.18
C PRO A 78 -12.64 -8.03 -7.45
N ASN A 79 -13.53 -9.01 -7.31
CA ASN A 79 -13.25 -10.27 -6.59
C ASN A 79 -12.46 -11.31 -7.40
N ASN A 80 -12.09 -10.99 -8.65
CA ASN A 80 -11.45 -11.90 -9.60
C ASN A 80 -10.15 -11.34 -10.21
N ALA A 81 -9.53 -10.36 -9.54
CA ALA A 81 -8.38 -9.63 -10.05
C ALA A 81 -7.09 -9.90 -9.26
N GLY A 82 -7.10 -10.89 -8.37
CA GLY A 82 -5.97 -11.13 -7.46
C GLY A 82 -5.78 -9.98 -6.46
N ILE A 83 -4.80 -10.14 -5.57
CA ILE A 83 -4.46 -9.11 -4.59
C ILE A 83 -4.05 -7.78 -5.24
N SER A 84 -3.30 -7.83 -6.34
CA SER A 84 -2.88 -6.63 -7.07
C SER A 84 -4.06 -5.86 -7.68
N GLY A 85 -5.12 -6.56 -8.09
CA GLY A 85 -6.35 -5.94 -8.56
C GLY A 85 -7.08 -5.16 -7.47
N PHE A 86 -7.11 -5.70 -6.24
CA PHE A 86 -7.65 -4.99 -5.08
C PHE A 86 -6.80 -3.77 -4.70
N ASP A 87 -5.48 -3.87 -4.73
CA ASP A 87 -4.59 -2.71 -4.51
C ASP A 87 -4.81 -1.63 -5.58
N THR A 88 -4.97 -2.04 -6.84
CA THR A 88 -5.30 -1.14 -7.95
C THR A 88 -6.66 -0.46 -7.74
N HIS A 89 -7.65 -1.20 -7.25
CA HIS A 89 -8.97 -0.67 -6.89
C HIS A 89 -8.86 0.40 -5.80
N CYS A 90 -8.09 0.13 -4.74
CA CYS A 90 -7.84 1.11 -3.68
C CYS A 90 -7.20 2.41 -4.19
N ASN A 91 -6.21 2.31 -5.08
CA ASN A 91 -5.50 3.48 -5.59
C ASN A 91 -6.29 4.29 -6.62
N ASN A 92 -7.29 3.68 -7.27
CA ASN A 92 -8.15 4.33 -8.27
C ASN A 92 -9.55 4.67 -7.74
N SER A 93 -9.83 4.40 -6.46
CA SER A 93 -11.13 4.65 -5.84
C SER A 93 -11.49 6.14 -5.89
N PRO A 94 -12.69 6.55 -6.36
CA PRO A 94 -13.07 7.97 -6.44
C PRO A 94 -13.07 8.70 -5.09
N ASN A 95 -13.28 7.97 -3.99
CA ASN A 95 -13.25 8.48 -2.62
C ASN A 95 -11.90 8.24 -1.92
N LYS A 96 -10.82 7.91 -2.65
CA LYS A 96 -9.47 7.80 -2.10
C LYS A 96 -9.09 9.13 -1.42
N PRO A 97 -8.54 9.10 -0.19
CA PRO A 97 -8.11 10.32 0.49
C PRO A 97 -7.07 11.09 -0.35
N SER A 98 -7.19 12.42 -0.37
CA SER A 98 -6.25 13.28 -1.08
C SER A 98 -4.83 13.16 -0.52
N GLY A 99 -3.85 13.39 -1.40
CA GLY A 99 -2.42 13.26 -1.11
C GLY A 99 -1.72 12.27 -2.05
N SER A 100 -0.39 12.21 -1.97
CA SER A 100 0.47 11.35 -2.78
C SER A 100 0.64 9.93 -2.23
N TYR A 101 -0.19 9.54 -1.26
CA TYR A 101 -0.11 8.24 -0.59
C TYR A 101 -0.61 7.10 -1.48
N VAL A 102 0.05 5.95 -1.33
CA VAL A 102 -0.31 4.68 -1.96
C VAL A 102 -1.08 3.83 -0.94
N TYR A 103 -2.09 3.11 -1.41
CA TYR A 103 -2.93 2.26 -0.57
C TYR A 103 -2.82 0.81 -1.01
N LYS A 104 -2.95 -0.09 -0.05
CA LYS A 104 -3.10 -1.52 -0.31
C LYS A 104 -4.37 -2.03 0.37
N ALA A 105 -5.01 -3.02 -0.23
CA ALA A 105 -6.20 -3.63 0.32
C ALA A 105 -5.85 -4.54 1.51
N LEU A 106 -6.61 -4.42 2.59
CA LEU A 106 -6.60 -5.35 3.72
C LEU A 106 -7.40 -6.58 3.33
N ILE A 107 -6.72 -7.46 2.60
CA ILE A 107 -7.21 -8.77 2.20
C ILE A 107 -6.09 -9.80 2.41
N SER A 108 -6.45 -11.07 2.53
CA SER A 108 -5.52 -12.19 2.62
C SER A 108 -5.89 -13.25 1.59
N ASP A 109 -4.90 -13.80 0.89
CA ASP A 109 -5.00 -15.06 0.14
C ASP A 109 -4.20 -16.19 0.82
N GLY A 110 -3.63 -15.92 2.00
CA GLY A 110 -2.82 -16.86 2.76
C GLY A 110 -1.45 -17.22 2.15
N ILE A 111 -1.19 -16.85 0.89
CA ILE A 111 0.00 -17.23 0.11
C ILE A 111 0.86 -16.01 -0.24
N LYS A 112 0.29 -14.99 -0.86
CA LYS A 112 0.97 -13.74 -1.26
C LYS A 112 0.73 -12.62 -0.27
N ARG A 113 -0.41 -12.62 0.43
CA ARG A 113 -0.71 -11.70 1.53
C ARG A 113 -1.37 -12.44 2.67
N ARG A 114 -0.77 -12.33 3.87
CA ARG A 114 -1.23 -12.98 5.09
C ARG A 114 -0.80 -12.20 6.32
N ALA A 115 -1.71 -12.08 7.29
CA ALA A 115 -1.37 -11.60 8.63
C ALA A 115 -0.67 -12.70 9.42
N CYS A 116 -1.41 -13.71 9.85
CA CYS A 116 -0.90 -14.74 10.75
C CYS A 116 -0.99 -16.14 10.13
N SER A 117 -0.02 -17.01 10.37
CA SER A 117 -0.12 -18.46 10.15
C SER A 117 -0.65 -19.18 11.39
N THR A 118 -0.56 -18.56 12.56
CA THR A 118 -1.11 -19.04 13.84
C THR A 118 -2.13 -18.04 14.40
N ALA A 119 -3.01 -18.47 15.30
CA ALA A 119 -4.03 -17.59 15.86
C ALA A 119 -3.42 -16.34 16.51
N ASN A 120 -3.89 -15.16 16.11
CA ASN A 120 -3.45 -13.85 16.59
C ASN A 120 -1.93 -13.60 16.48
N CYS A 121 -1.27 -14.26 15.52
CA CYS A 121 0.17 -14.14 15.27
C CYS A 121 0.98 -14.49 16.52
N SER A 122 0.75 -15.68 17.11
CA SER A 122 1.45 -16.12 18.32
C SER A 122 2.96 -16.31 18.14
N GLY A 123 3.43 -16.54 16.91
CA GLY A 123 4.82 -16.50 16.45
C GLY A 123 5.30 -15.12 15.98
N GLY A 124 4.48 -14.08 16.18
CA GLY A 124 4.82 -12.68 15.93
C GLY A 124 4.80 -12.25 14.47
N THR A 125 5.41 -11.10 14.18
CA THR A 125 5.43 -10.50 12.84
C THR A 125 6.18 -11.32 11.78
N SER A 126 6.92 -12.35 12.20
CA SER A 126 7.61 -13.26 11.28
C SER A 126 6.64 -14.10 10.43
N GLU A 127 5.38 -14.20 10.85
CA GLU A 127 4.33 -14.93 10.13
C GLU A 127 3.79 -14.18 8.90
N HIS A 128 4.03 -12.87 8.86
CA HIS A 128 3.46 -11.97 7.87
C HIS A 128 4.01 -12.25 6.48
N ILE A 129 3.14 -12.17 5.49
CA ILE A 129 3.52 -12.11 4.08
C ILE A 129 2.84 -10.86 3.52
N ASP A 130 3.63 -9.89 3.06
CA ASP A 130 3.14 -8.65 2.44
C ASP A 130 2.02 -7.91 3.22
N TRP A 131 2.02 -8.04 4.55
CA TRP A 131 0.93 -7.58 5.40
C TRP A 131 0.81 -6.05 5.42
N VAL A 132 -0.43 -5.55 5.37
CA VAL A 132 -0.71 -4.14 5.10
C VAL A 132 -0.80 -3.27 6.35
N LEU A 133 -1.19 -3.85 7.48
CA LEU A 133 -1.22 -3.16 8.76
C LEU A 133 0.16 -3.18 9.41
N LYS A 134 0.58 -2.05 9.96
CA LYS A 134 1.90 -1.86 10.58
C LYS A 134 1.80 -2.09 12.09
N PRO A 135 2.85 -2.61 12.76
CA PRO A 135 2.90 -2.74 14.22
C PRO A 135 2.76 -1.40 14.96
N ASN A 136 2.05 -1.40 16.08
CA ASN A 136 1.90 -0.26 17.00
C ASN A 136 1.45 1.04 16.30
N GLN A 137 0.66 0.91 15.24
CA GLN A 137 0.30 2.01 14.37
C GLN A 137 -1.12 2.45 14.63
N GLN A 138 -1.30 3.75 14.89
CA GLN A 138 -2.63 4.35 14.94
C GLN A 138 -3.18 4.53 13.53
N TYR A 139 -4.41 4.08 13.34
CA TYR A 139 -5.18 4.23 12.11
C TYR A 139 -6.38 5.16 12.31
N LYS A 140 -6.58 6.04 11.34
CA LYS A 140 -7.66 7.03 11.30
C LYS A 140 -8.51 6.85 10.05
N ARG A 141 -9.72 7.40 10.08
CA ARG A 141 -10.58 7.50 8.89
C ARG A 141 -9.96 8.41 7.83
N LYS A 142 -10.57 8.40 6.64
CA LYS A 142 -10.23 9.32 5.54
C LYS A 142 -10.33 10.81 5.91
N ASP A 143 -11.12 11.17 6.94
CA ASP A 143 -11.24 12.53 7.48
C ASP A 143 -9.93 13.03 8.15
N GLY A 144 -8.96 12.15 8.41
CA GLY A 144 -7.67 12.46 9.02
C GLY A 144 -7.71 12.78 10.51
N THR A 145 -8.89 12.72 11.16
CA THR A 145 -9.09 13.15 12.56
C THR A 145 -9.67 12.03 13.42
N THR A 146 -10.62 11.25 12.91
CA THR A 146 -11.29 10.22 13.69
C THR A 146 -10.46 8.95 13.78
N THR A 147 -10.03 8.59 14.99
CA THR A 147 -9.27 7.35 15.24
C THR A 147 -10.16 6.12 15.13
N ILE A 148 -9.76 5.17 14.29
CA ILE A 148 -10.38 3.84 14.17
C ILE A 148 -9.83 2.94 15.28
N GLY A 149 -8.51 2.95 15.49
CA GLY A 149 -7.85 2.19 16.54
C GLY A 149 -6.34 2.18 16.38
N THR A 150 -5.66 1.43 17.25
CA THR A 150 -4.22 1.21 17.19
C THR A 150 -3.97 -0.29 17.12
N THR A 151 -3.13 -0.72 16.19
CA THR A 151 -2.71 -2.13 16.10
C THR A 151 -1.75 -2.48 17.23
N ASN A 152 -1.67 -3.76 17.58
CA ASN A 152 -0.69 -4.24 18.55
C ASN A 152 0.72 -4.37 17.92
N ALA A 153 1.66 -4.94 18.68
CA ALA A 153 3.02 -5.21 18.21
C ALA A 153 3.10 -6.19 17.03
N ASN A 154 2.04 -6.97 16.78
CA ASN A 154 1.92 -7.84 15.61
C ASN A 154 1.23 -7.16 14.43
N GLY A 155 0.90 -5.86 14.49
CA GLY A 155 0.26 -5.17 13.38
C GLY A 155 -1.16 -5.68 13.07
N ILE A 156 -1.91 -6.10 14.09
CA ILE A 156 -3.32 -6.49 13.99
C ILE A 156 -4.16 -5.77 15.04
N PHE A 157 -5.46 -5.64 14.79
CA PHE A 157 -6.41 -5.16 15.81
C PHE A 157 -6.88 -6.35 16.66
N VAL A 158 -6.50 -6.37 17.95
CA VAL A 158 -6.87 -7.43 18.91
C VAL A 158 -7.93 -6.98 19.92
N THR A 159 -8.22 -5.69 19.97
CA THR A 159 -9.31 -5.12 20.75
C THR A 159 -10.40 -4.62 19.80
N SER A 160 -11.57 -4.31 20.35
CA SER A 160 -12.55 -3.49 19.63
C SER A 160 -11.91 -2.21 19.10
N LEU A 161 -12.30 -1.83 17.89
CA LEU A 161 -12.05 -0.53 17.30
C LEU A 161 -12.70 0.55 18.15
N THR A 162 -12.07 1.72 18.24
CA THR A 162 -12.64 2.90 18.88
C THR A 162 -13.82 3.45 18.09
N ASN A 163 -13.74 3.39 16.76
CA ASN A 163 -14.78 3.82 15.84
C ASN A 163 -14.86 2.87 14.64
N VAL A 164 -16.05 2.77 14.04
CA VAL A 164 -16.25 2.04 12.77
C VAL A 164 -15.40 2.65 11.64
N ILE A 165 -15.07 1.90 10.60
CA ILE A 165 -14.06 2.33 9.61
C ILE A 165 -14.53 3.54 8.78
N ASP A 166 -15.75 3.49 8.25
CA ASP A 166 -16.28 4.57 7.40
C ASP A 166 -17.82 4.55 7.44
N PRO A 167 -18.47 5.30 8.34
CA PRO A 167 -19.93 5.22 8.53
C PRO A 167 -20.73 5.83 7.37
N ASP A 168 -20.07 6.63 6.52
CA ASP A 168 -20.74 7.45 5.51
C ASP A 168 -20.71 6.82 4.11
N VAL A 169 -20.01 5.69 3.93
CA VAL A 169 -19.94 4.96 2.65
C VAL A 169 -21.17 4.06 2.51
N ILE A 170 -22.35 4.68 2.42
CA ILE A 170 -23.62 3.95 2.24
C ILE A 170 -24.01 4.01 0.77
N ASP A 171 -23.89 2.90 0.04
CA ASP A 171 -24.43 2.78 -1.32
C ASP A 171 -25.76 1.99 -1.40
N GLY A 172 -26.41 1.81 -0.25
CA GLY A 172 -27.75 1.22 -0.13
C GLY A 172 -27.79 -0.31 -0.18
N TYR A 173 -26.64 -0.97 -0.33
CA TYR A 173 -26.51 -2.43 -0.37
C TYR A 173 -25.55 -2.89 0.72
N THR A 174 -25.77 -4.12 1.19
CA THR A 174 -25.18 -4.68 2.43
C THR A 174 -23.70 -4.35 2.65
N ASP A 175 -23.37 -3.93 3.87
CA ASP A 175 -22.11 -3.30 4.30
C ASP A 175 -20.91 -4.26 4.46
N ASN A 176 -20.68 -5.12 3.48
CA ASN A 176 -19.62 -6.13 3.55
C ASN A 176 -18.36 -5.73 2.80
N VAL A 177 -17.22 -6.09 3.36
CA VAL A 177 -15.88 -5.93 2.80
C VAL A 177 -15.24 -7.29 2.61
N PHE A 178 -14.57 -7.48 1.48
CA PHE A 178 -13.71 -8.64 1.29
C PHE A 178 -12.50 -8.53 2.21
N THR A 179 -12.15 -9.62 2.90
CA THR A 179 -10.98 -9.64 3.79
C THR A 179 -10.19 -10.94 3.70
N GLY A 180 -10.84 -12.09 3.53
CA GLY A 180 -10.13 -13.39 3.50
C GLY A 180 -9.36 -13.71 4.80
N VAL A 181 -9.74 -13.10 5.92
CA VAL A 181 -9.14 -13.34 7.24
C VAL A 181 -10.19 -13.83 8.21
N ASN A 182 -9.87 -14.84 9.00
CA ASN A 182 -10.70 -15.27 10.12
C ASN A 182 -10.62 -14.28 11.29
N ALA A 183 -11.50 -14.42 12.28
CA ALA A 183 -11.54 -13.57 13.46
C ALA A 183 -10.25 -13.61 14.33
N ASN A 184 -9.40 -14.61 14.14
CA ASN A 184 -8.10 -14.73 14.78
C ASN A 184 -6.94 -14.36 13.83
N TRP A 185 -7.22 -13.65 12.74
CA TRP A 185 -6.25 -13.16 11.74
C TRP A 185 -5.49 -14.24 10.95
N THR A 186 -5.90 -15.51 11.03
CA THR A 186 -5.41 -16.54 10.10
C THR A 186 -6.14 -16.46 8.75
N PRO A 187 -5.62 -17.06 7.67
CA PRO A 187 -6.31 -17.09 6.38
C PRO A 187 -7.68 -17.76 6.49
N GLY A 188 -8.70 -17.11 5.93
CA GLY A 188 -10.04 -17.67 5.72
C GLY A 188 -10.30 -17.91 4.23
N ASP A 189 -11.57 -18.05 3.87
CA ASP A 189 -11.98 -18.20 2.46
C ASP A 189 -11.64 -16.94 1.65
N ASP A 190 -11.11 -17.07 0.43
CA ASP A 190 -10.48 -15.97 -0.31
C ASP A 190 -10.83 -15.94 -1.80
N CYS A 191 -11.97 -16.49 -2.20
CA CYS A 191 -12.36 -16.63 -3.60
C CYS A 191 -11.36 -17.43 -4.45
N SER A 192 -10.71 -18.44 -3.86
CA SER A 192 -9.68 -19.27 -4.50
C SER A 192 -8.55 -18.37 -5.02
N ASP A 193 -7.82 -17.74 -4.11
CA ASP A 193 -6.77 -16.74 -4.40
C ASP A 193 -7.27 -15.50 -5.16
N TRP A 194 -8.49 -15.06 -4.86
CA TRP A 194 -9.15 -13.90 -5.49
C TRP A 194 -9.28 -14.04 -7.01
N THR A 195 -9.56 -15.26 -7.47
CA THR A 195 -9.92 -15.59 -8.86
C THR A 195 -11.43 -15.49 -9.12
N GLY A 196 -12.23 -15.27 -8.07
CA GLY A 196 -13.67 -15.03 -8.13
C GLY A 196 -14.53 -16.28 -7.96
N SER A 197 -13.94 -17.40 -7.56
CA SER A 197 -14.61 -18.70 -7.40
C SER A 197 -14.57 -19.22 -5.97
N GLY A 198 -15.57 -19.99 -5.55
CA GLY A 198 -15.69 -20.46 -4.16
C GLY A 198 -16.29 -19.41 -3.24
N ASP A 199 -15.89 -19.48 -1.97
CA ASP A 199 -16.37 -18.60 -0.91
C ASP A 199 -15.31 -17.57 -0.51
N THR A 200 -15.75 -16.55 0.22
CA THR A 200 -14.89 -15.52 0.80
C THR A 200 -15.34 -15.14 2.18
N MET A 201 -14.36 -15.00 3.08
CA MET A 201 -14.56 -14.38 4.37
C MET A 201 -14.72 -12.87 4.19
N THR A 202 -15.81 -12.37 4.75
CA THR A 202 -16.20 -10.97 4.68
C THR A 202 -16.26 -10.36 6.07
N GLY A 203 -15.90 -9.09 6.19
CA GLY A 203 -16.18 -8.28 7.37
C GLY A 203 -17.34 -7.32 7.13
N ALA A 204 -17.89 -6.75 8.19
CA ALA A 204 -18.89 -5.70 8.15
C ALA A 204 -18.35 -4.41 8.78
N TYR A 205 -17.90 -3.48 7.94
CA TYR A 205 -17.10 -2.31 8.34
C TYR A 205 -17.82 -1.30 9.25
N LEU A 206 -19.14 -1.46 9.42
CA LEU A 206 -19.99 -0.71 10.37
C LEU A 206 -19.99 -1.29 11.79
N TYR A 207 -19.31 -2.40 12.04
CA TYR A 207 -19.03 -2.87 13.39
C TYR A 207 -17.69 -2.29 13.89
N SER A 208 -17.57 -2.21 15.21
CA SER A 208 -16.35 -1.78 15.90
C SER A 208 -15.68 -2.92 16.66
N ASP A 209 -16.05 -4.18 16.41
CA ASP A 209 -15.35 -5.35 16.93
C ASP A 209 -14.75 -6.16 15.77
N ILE A 210 -14.30 -7.39 16.05
CA ILE A 210 -13.64 -8.24 15.07
C ILE A 210 -14.50 -8.52 13.83
N ARG A 211 -15.84 -8.39 13.92
CA ARG A 211 -16.75 -8.51 12.78
C ARG A 211 -16.48 -7.49 11.70
N ALA A 212 -15.82 -6.36 12.02
CA ALA A 212 -15.35 -5.40 11.02
C ALA A 212 -14.44 -6.04 9.95
N PHE A 213 -13.75 -7.12 10.31
CA PHE A 213 -12.82 -7.83 9.44
C PHE A 213 -13.25 -9.27 9.14
N ALA A 214 -13.98 -9.92 10.05
CA ALA A 214 -14.37 -11.32 9.92
C ALA A 214 -15.74 -11.56 10.56
N GLU A 215 -16.80 -11.47 9.75
CA GLU A 215 -18.18 -11.69 10.18
C GLU A 215 -18.71 -13.04 9.69
N MET A 216 -18.63 -13.29 8.38
CA MET A 216 -19.17 -14.51 7.78
C MET A 216 -18.53 -14.84 6.43
N SER A 217 -18.62 -16.12 6.08
CA SER A 217 -18.26 -16.62 4.74
C SER A 217 -19.45 -16.54 3.78
N ARG A 218 -19.18 -16.14 2.53
CA ARG A 218 -20.18 -15.98 1.46
C ARG A 218 -19.60 -16.41 0.13
N GLY A 219 -20.45 -16.96 -0.75
CA GLY A 219 -20.07 -17.23 -2.13
C GLY A 219 -19.62 -15.96 -2.87
N CYS A 220 -18.48 -16.02 -3.54
CA CYS A 220 -17.87 -14.85 -4.20
C CYS A 220 -18.77 -14.25 -5.28
N SER A 221 -19.53 -15.09 -5.99
CA SER A 221 -20.50 -14.65 -6.99
C SER A 221 -21.67 -13.85 -6.38
N ALA A 222 -21.99 -14.08 -5.11
CA ALA A 222 -23.02 -13.31 -4.42
C ALA A 222 -22.56 -11.88 -4.11
N MET A 223 -21.26 -11.67 -3.91
CA MET A 223 -20.67 -10.39 -3.48
C MET A 223 -20.50 -9.35 -4.60
N ILE A 224 -20.81 -9.71 -5.85
CA ILE A 224 -20.70 -8.84 -7.03
C ILE A 224 -22.05 -8.60 -7.72
N ASN A 225 -23.15 -9.09 -7.15
CA ASN A 225 -24.49 -8.91 -7.71
C ASN A 225 -25.14 -7.62 -7.18
N GLN A 226 -26.40 -7.35 -7.56
CA GLN A 226 -27.13 -6.16 -7.10
C GLN A 226 -27.62 -6.28 -5.65
N VAL A 227 -27.43 -7.43 -4.98
CA VAL A 227 -27.85 -7.67 -3.60
C VAL A 227 -26.70 -7.38 -2.63
N PHE A 228 -25.50 -7.90 -2.93
CA PHE A 228 -24.28 -7.60 -2.17
C PHE A 228 -23.25 -6.96 -3.10
N ARG A 229 -22.67 -5.85 -2.66
CA ARG A 229 -21.66 -5.10 -3.40
C ARG A 229 -20.38 -5.00 -2.58
N GLY A 230 -19.66 -6.11 -2.47
CA GLY A 230 -18.46 -6.25 -1.66
C GLY A 230 -17.46 -5.13 -1.92
N LYS A 231 -16.99 -4.52 -0.84
CA LYS A 231 -16.02 -3.42 -0.86
C LYS A 231 -14.62 -3.90 -0.48
N ALA A 232 -13.64 -3.02 -0.63
CA ALA A 232 -12.29 -3.24 -0.12
C ALA A 232 -12.01 -2.27 1.03
N ILE A 233 -11.42 -2.78 2.11
CA ILE A 233 -10.77 -1.93 3.11
C ILE A 233 -9.41 -1.55 2.54
N CYS A 234 -9.13 -0.26 2.43
CA CYS A 234 -7.89 0.26 1.85
C CYS A 234 -7.05 0.96 2.91
N VAL A 235 -5.80 0.53 3.03
CA VAL A 235 -4.86 0.93 4.09
C VAL A 235 -3.69 1.68 3.47
N GLU A 236 -3.43 2.87 3.99
CA GLU A 236 -2.26 3.67 3.63
C GLU A 236 -0.95 2.95 3.94
N GLN A 237 0.05 3.10 3.07
CA GLN A 237 1.36 2.43 3.19
C GLN A 237 2.49 3.38 3.60
#